data_AF-A0A453D9P9-F1
#
_entry.id   AF-A0A453D9P9-F1
#
_cell.length_a   1.000
_cell.length_b   1.000
_cell.length_c   1.000
_cell.angle_alpha   90.00
_cell.angle_beta   90.00
_cell.angle_gamma   90.00
#
_symmetry.space_group_name_H-M   'P 1'
#
loop_
_entity.id
_entity.type
_entity.pdbx_description
1 polymer ?
#
loop_
_entity_poly.entity_id
_entity_poly.type
_entity_poly.pdbx_seq_one_letter_code
_entity_poly.pdbx_strand_id
1 'polypeptide(L)'
;PRSMKVLVGNRLPQFTKIQSKLVKGAFDFIGLNYYTTNYVGSLPPSKGMRNSYSTDAQAIRTGVRNGVPIGPQAASPWLYVYPQGFRDLLLYIKDNYHNPTIYITENGIDEANNKSLPLKEALKDDARIEYHHRHLDALLSAIRSELAA
;
A
#
# COMPACT_ATOMS: atom_id res chain seq x y z
N PRO A 1 -7.49 10.61 10.78
CA PRO A 1 -8.81 9.96 10.55
C PRO A 1 -9.64 9.88 11.85
N ARG A 2 -10.98 9.83 11.77
CA ARG A 2 -11.86 9.70 12.97
C ARG A 2 -11.60 8.38 13.71
N SER A 3 -11.42 7.27 13.00
CA SER A 3 -11.10 5.96 13.57
C SER A 3 -9.87 6.00 14.48
N MET A 4 -8.76 6.61 14.03
CA MET A 4 -7.56 6.76 14.86
C MET A 4 -7.81 7.56 16.14
N LYS A 5 -8.58 8.65 16.07
CA LYS A 5 -8.90 9.46 17.27
C LYS A 5 -9.68 8.63 18.30
N VAL A 6 -10.59 7.77 17.84
CA VAL A 6 -11.40 6.90 18.71
C VAL A 6 -10.57 5.75 19.28
N LEU A 7 -9.82 5.03 18.45
CA LEU A 7 -9.13 3.80 18.84
C LEU A 7 -7.85 4.06 19.63
N VAL A 8 -7.08 5.10 19.27
CA VAL A 8 -5.83 5.44 19.95
C VAL A 8 -6.08 6.29 21.20
N GLY A 9 -7.13 7.13 21.15
CA GLY A 9 -7.55 7.98 22.27
C GLY A 9 -6.45 8.97 22.69
N ASN A 10 -6.26 9.08 24.01
CA ASN A 10 -5.34 10.05 24.62
C ASN A 10 -3.86 9.85 24.28
N ARG A 11 -3.48 8.71 23.69
CA ARG A 11 -2.10 8.49 23.20
C ARG A 11 -1.81 9.22 21.89
N LEU A 12 -2.85 9.66 21.16
CA LEU A 12 -2.69 10.42 19.94
C LEU A 12 -2.55 11.91 20.28
N PRO A 13 -1.39 12.55 20.02
CA PRO A 13 -1.24 13.98 20.26
C PRO A 13 -2.24 14.80 19.44
N GLN A 14 -2.67 15.92 20.00
CA GLN A 14 -3.59 16.83 19.34
C GLN A 14 -2.84 18.00 18.74
N PHE A 15 -3.09 18.27 17.45
CA PHE A 15 -2.64 19.51 16.86
C PHE A 15 -3.40 20.69 17.46
N THR A 16 -2.68 21.75 17.79
CA THR A 16 -3.29 23.06 18.03
C THR A 16 -3.93 23.59 16.74
N LYS A 17 -4.75 24.65 16.85
CA LYS A 17 -5.31 25.32 15.68
C LYS A 17 -4.24 25.86 14.73
N ILE A 18 -3.12 26.36 15.27
CA ILE A 18 -2.00 26.89 14.48
C ILE A 18 -1.31 25.76 13.71
N GLN A 19 -0.96 24.68 14.40
CA GLN A 19 -0.33 23.52 13.75
C GLN A 19 -1.24 22.92 12.68
N SER A 20 -2.54 22.81 12.95
CA SER A 20 -3.52 22.32 11.98
C SER A 20 -3.55 23.16 10.70
N LYS A 21 -3.43 24.50 10.83
CA LYS A 21 -3.34 25.40 9.67
C LYS A 21 -2.03 25.23 8.91
N LEU A 22 -0.92 25.00 9.61
CA LEU A 22 0.40 24.82 8.99
C LEU A 22 0.51 23.53 8.18
N VAL A 23 -0.15 22.43 8.59
CA VAL A 23 -0.04 21.14 7.91
C VAL A 23 -1.11 20.90 6.85
N LYS A 24 -2.26 21.58 6.93
CA LYS A 24 -3.37 21.39 6.00
C LYS A 24 -2.98 21.93 4.62
N GLY A 25 -2.81 21.04 3.66
CA GLY A 25 -2.42 21.40 2.29
C GLY A 25 -0.94 21.78 2.15
N ALA A 26 -0.10 21.40 3.10
CA ALA A 26 1.34 21.69 3.08
C ALA A 26 2.10 20.72 2.15
N PHE A 27 1.70 20.65 0.89
CA PHE A 27 2.34 19.85 -0.15
C PHE A 27 1.99 20.40 -1.54
N ASP A 28 2.93 20.30 -2.48
CA ASP A 28 2.68 20.61 -3.90
C ASP A 28 2.32 19.34 -4.69
N PHE A 29 2.84 18.19 -4.24
CA PHE A 29 2.56 16.85 -4.77
C PHE A 29 2.74 15.80 -3.68
N ILE A 30 2.27 14.57 -3.94
CA ILE A 30 2.46 13.41 -3.07
C ILE A 30 3.31 12.37 -3.79
N GLY A 31 4.40 11.93 -3.15
CA GLY A 31 5.11 10.71 -3.53
C GLY A 31 4.38 9.48 -3.00
N LEU A 32 4.05 8.54 -3.87
CA LEU A 32 3.37 7.29 -3.52
C LEU A 32 4.28 6.09 -3.81
N ASN A 33 4.49 5.28 -2.77
CA ASN A 33 5.18 4.00 -2.87
C ASN A 33 4.14 2.88 -2.84
N TYR A 34 4.09 2.05 -3.89
CA TYR A 34 3.19 0.91 -3.97
C TYR A 34 3.94 -0.38 -4.32
N TYR A 35 3.71 -1.42 -3.52
CA TYR A 35 4.33 -2.74 -3.72
C TYR A 35 3.33 -3.90 -3.72
N THR A 36 2.32 -3.84 -2.83
CA THR A 36 1.42 -4.96 -2.56
C THR A 36 0.08 -4.47 -2.03
N THR A 37 -0.94 -5.32 -2.14
CA THR A 37 -2.22 -5.19 -1.42
C THR A 37 -2.41 -6.36 -0.46
N ASN A 38 -3.22 -6.18 0.58
CA ASN A 38 -3.54 -7.22 1.56
C ASN A 38 -5.06 -7.26 1.78
N TYR A 39 -5.58 -8.43 2.12
CA TYR A 39 -6.89 -8.53 2.76
C TYR A 39 -6.82 -7.97 4.18
N VAL A 40 -7.96 -7.46 4.65
CA VAL A 40 -8.13 -6.95 6.01
C VAL A 40 -9.33 -7.63 6.66
N GLY A 41 -9.13 -8.19 7.85
CA GLY A 41 -10.18 -8.74 8.70
C GLY A 41 -10.31 -7.95 9.99
N SER A 42 -11.51 -7.93 10.58
CA SER A 42 -11.70 -7.35 11.91
C SER A 42 -11.06 -8.24 12.98
N LEU A 43 -10.37 -7.62 13.93
CA LEU A 43 -9.90 -8.27 15.15
C LEU A 43 -10.60 -7.62 16.33
N PRO A 44 -11.32 -8.38 17.17
CA PRO A 44 -11.93 -7.82 18.37
C PRO A 44 -10.86 -7.27 19.33
N PRO A 45 -11.17 -6.25 20.14
CA PRO A 45 -10.27 -5.77 21.17
C PRO A 45 -9.87 -6.91 22.09
N SER A 46 -8.58 -7.21 22.18
CA SER A 46 -8.10 -8.25 23.09
C SER A 46 -8.18 -7.73 24.53
N LYS A 47 -8.87 -8.49 25.38
CA LYS A 47 -8.84 -8.28 26.83
C LYS A 47 -7.44 -8.68 27.34
N GLY A 48 -6.56 -7.71 27.55
CA GLY A 48 -5.25 -7.92 28.16
C GLY A 48 -4.04 -7.67 27.26
N MET A 49 -4.20 -7.39 25.96
CA MET A 49 -3.08 -6.86 25.18
C MET A 49 -2.76 -5.43 25.61
N ARG A 50 -1.48 -5.15 25.84
CA ARG A 50 -1.02 -3.77 25.97
C ARG A 50 -1.27 -3.04 24.65
N ASN A 51 -1.81 -1.83 24.75
CA ASN A 51 -2.00 -0.96 23.59
C ASN A 51 -0.69 -0.81 22.81
N SER A 52 -0.76 -1.01 21.50
CA SER A 52 0.37 -0.89 20.58
C SER A 52 -0.14 -0.33 19.26
N TYR A 53 0.72 0.38 18.53
CA TYR A 53 0.41 0.85 17.18
C TYR A 53 -0.13 -0.27 16.28
N SER A 54 0.41 -1.48 16.40
CA SER A 54 0.00 -2.65 15.60
C SER A 54 -1.37 -3.22 15.98
N THR A 55 -1.86 -2.98 17.19
CA THR A 55 -3.14 -3.52 17.69
C THR A 55 -4.25 -2.48 17.71
N ASP A 56 -3.91 -1.20 17.69
CA ASP A 56 -4.85 -0.07 17.73
C ASP A 56 -5.86 -0.09 16.59
N ALA A 57 -5.46 -0.56 15.40
CA ALA A 57 -6.34 -0.64 14.25
C ALA A 57 -7.49 -1.66 14.41
N GLN A 58 -7.40 -2.57 15.39
CA GLN A 58 -8.37 -3.65 15.60
C GLN A 58 -8.64 -4.44 14.30
N ALA A 59 -7.56 -4.68 13.56
CA ALA A 59 -7.59 -5.31 12.25
C ALA A 59 -6.38 -6.23 12.05
N ILE A 60 -6.60 -7.34 11.35
CA ILE A 60 -5.54 -8.23 10.87
C ILE A 60 -5.37 -8.03 9.38
N ARG A 61 -4.11 -7.96 8.94
CA ARG A 61 -3.75 -7.93 7.52
C ARG A 61 -3.20 -9.28 7.12
N THR A 62 -3.63 -9.79 5.97
CA THR A 62 -3.13 -11.05 5.41
C THR A 62 -3.09 -10.98 3.88
N GLY A 63 -2.04 -11.52 3.27
CA GLY A 63 -2.01 -11.74 1.84
C GLY A 63 -2.82 -12.96 1.39
N VAL A 64 -3.30 -13.78 2.32
CA VAL A 64 -3.97 -15.07 2.04
C VAL A 64 -5.36 -15.11 2.67
N ARG A 65 -6.35 -15.56 1.89
CA ARG A 65 -7.72 -15.81 2.34
C ARG A 65 -8.15 -17.21 1.94
N ASN A 66 -8.64 -18.00 2.89
CA ASN A 66 -9.07 -19.39 2.68
C ASN A 66 -7.99 -20.26 1.99
N GLY A 67 -6.72 -20.07 2.37
CA GLY A 67 -5.57 -20.77 1.78
C GLY A 67 -5.14 -20.26 0.40
N VAL A 68 -5.81 -19.26 -0.16
CA VAL A 68 -5.49 -18.69 -1.48
C VAL A 68 -4.83 -17.31 -1.32
N PRO A 69 -3.59 -17.10 -1.82
CA PRO A 69 -2.95 -15.80 -1.80
C PRO A 69 -3.67 -14.83 -2.76
N ILE A 70 -3.67 -13.54 -2.44
CA ILE A 70 -4.27 -12.47 -3.25
C ILE A 70 -3.62 -12.35 -4.62
N GLY A 71 -2.35 -12.77 -4.73
CA GLY A 71 -1.59 -12.87 -5.96
C GLY A 71 -0.29 -13.64 -5.72
N PRO A 72 0.54 -13.85 -6.75
CA PRO A 72 1.84 -14.49 -6.60
C PRO A 72 2.69 -13.80 -5.52
N GLN A 73 3.32 -14.57 -4.64
CA GLN A 73 4.21 -14.05 -3.62
C GLN A 73 5.62 -13.91 -4.20
N ALA A 74 6.28 -12.77 -3.93
CA ALA A 74 7.68 -12.57 -4.30
C ALA A 74 8.61 -13.27 -3.29
N ALA A 75 9.92 -13.00 -3.38
CA ALA A 75 10.88 -13.57 -2.44
C ALA A 75 10.67 -13.08 -1.00
N SER A 76 10.23 -11.83 -0.84
CA SER A 76 9.85 -11.26 0.43
C SER A 76 8.49 -11.77 0.90
N PRO A 77 8.35 -12.33 2.12
CA PRO A 77 7.10 -12.90 2.61
C PRO A 77 5.91 -11.92 2.69
N TRP A 78 6.19 -10.61 2.74
CA TRP A 78 5.18 -9.56 2.84
C TRP A 78 4.66 -9.07 1.48
N LEU A 79 5.34 -9.41 0.37
CA LEU A 79 5.10 -8.84 -0.96
C LEU A 79 4.29 -9.83 -1.82
N TYR A 80 3.04 -9.45 -2.12
CA TYR A 80 2.16 -10.16 -3.04
C TYR A 80 1.88 -9.29 -4.26
N VAL A 81 2.11 -9.85 -5.45
CA VAL A 81 1.95 -9.17 -6.74
C VAL A 81 0.47 -8.97 -7.04
N TYR A 82 -0.02 -7.75 -6.88
CA TYR A 82 -1.43 -7.42 -7.10
C TYR A 82 -1.61 -6.05 -7.80
N PRO A 83 -1.49 -6.00 -9.13
CA PRO A 83 -1.55 -4.74 -9.89
C PRO A 83 -2.89 -4.01 -9.78
N GLN A 84 -4.00 -4.73 -9.66
CA GLN A 84 -5.33 -4.12 -9.53
C GLN A 84 -5.42 -3.22 -8.28
N GLY A 85 -4.81 -3.63 -7.17
CA GLY A 85 -4.78 -2.80 -5.95
C GLY A 85 -4.02 -1.49 -6.13
N PHE A 86 -3.09 -1.42 -7.09
CA PHE A 86 -2.39 -0.18 -7.42
C PHE A 86 -3.36 0.83 -8.06
N ARG A 87 -4.13 0.37 -9.04
CA ARG A 87 -5.20 1.16 -9.68
C ARG A 87 -6.24 1.61 -8.65
N ASP A 88 -6.72 0.69 -7.84
CA ASP A 88 -7.78 0.97 -6.87
C ASP A 88 -7.31 1.95 -5.79
N LEU A 89 -6.04 1.90 -5.37
CA LEU A 89 -5.47 2.88 -4.45
C LEU A 89 -5.41 4.28 -5.06
N LEU A 90 -5.01 4.42 -6.33
CA LEU A 90 -4.94 5.72 -7.01
C LEU A 90 -6.34 6.35 -7.11
N LEU A 91 -7.35 5.57 -7.50
CA LEU A 91 -8.73 6.04 -7.54
C LEU A 91 -9.26 6.37 -6.15
N TYR A 92 -8.92 5.57 -5.13
CA TYR A 92 -9.28 5.88 -3.75
C TYR A 92 -8.68 7.21 -3.29
N ILE A 93 -7.40 7.48 -3.60
CA ILE A 93 -6.75 8.74 -3.24
C ILE A 93 -7.45 9.91 -3.95
N LYS A 94 -7.74 9.75 -5.24
CA LYS A 94 -8.51 10.73 -6.02
C LYS A 94 -9.83 11.09 -5.34
N ASP A 95 -10.66 10.09 -5.07
CA ASP A 95 -12.02 10.28 -4.57
C ASP A 95 -12.07 10.78 -3.13
N ASN A 96 -11.07 10.46 -2.31
CA ASN A 96 -11.10 10.74 -0.87
C ASN A 96 -10.15 11.86 -0.43
N TYR A 97 -9.23 12.31 -1.29
CA TYR A 97 -8.20 13.29 -0.95
C TYR A 97 -8.09 14.44 -1.96
N HIS A 98 -9.15 14.72 -2.72
CA HIS A 98 -9.26 15.86 -3.66
C HIS A 98 -8.28 15.78 -4.84
N ASN A 99 -8.00 14.57 -5.33
CA ASN A 99 -7.15 14.32 -6.49
C ASN A 99 -5.84 15.15 -6.55
N PRO A 100 -4.94 15.02 -5.57
CA PRO A 100 -3.69 15.75 -5.57
C PRO A 100 -2.78 15.26 -6.71
N THR A 101 -1.81 16.09 -7.11
CA THR A 101 -0.73 15.64 -8.01
C THR A 101 0.06 14.51 -7.33
N ILE A 102 0.13 13.35 -7.96
CA ILE A 102 0.83 12.17 -7.43
C ILE A 102 1.98 11.78 -8.35
N TYR A 103 3.13 11.49 -7.75
CA TYR A 103 4.24 10.80 -8.40
C TYR A 103 4.38 9.41 -7.79
N ILE A 104 4.54 8.41 -8.65
CA ILE A 104 4.90 7.07 -8.18
C ILE A 104 6.40 7.09 -7.91
N THR A 105 6.76 7.18 -6.63
CA THR A 105 8.17 7.29 -6.20
C THR A 105 8.82 5.93 -6.05
N GLU A 106 8.04 4.88 -5.76
CA GLU A 106 8.53 3.51 -5.76
C GLU A 106 7.45 2.52 -6.22
N ASN A 107 7.86 1.60 -7.09
CA ASN A 107 7.10 0.40 -7.45
C ASN A 107 8.08 -0.67 -7.93
N GLY A 108 8.07 -1.86 -7.33
CA GLY A 108 9.04 -2.90 -7.68
C GLY A 108 8.80 -4.25 -7.00
N ILE A 109 9.65 -5.21 -7.34
CA ILE A 109 9.59 -6.58 -6.84
C ILE A 109 11.01 -7.12 -6.62
N ASP A 110 11.15 -7.93 -5.57
CA ASP A 110 12.37 -8.66 -5.26
C ASP A 110 12.32 -10.11 -5.77
N GLU A 111 13.49 -10.64 -6.11
CA GLU A 111 13.68 -12.03 -6.50
C GLU A 111 14.54 -12.75 -5.47
N ALA A 112 14.37 -14.08 -5.38
CA ALA A 112 15.09 -14.86 -4.39
C ALA A 112 16.59 -14.85 -4.70
N ASN A 113 17.39 -14.53 -3.70
CA ASN A 113 18.84 -14.50 -3.89
C ASN A 113 19.37 -15.92 -4.12
N ASN A 114 20.04 -16.13 -5.25
CA ASN A 114 20.75 -17.36 -5.55
C ASN A 114 22.18 -17.04 -6.04
N LYS A 115 23.15 -17.11 -5.12
CA LYS A 115 24.56 -16.80 -5.40
C LYS A 115 25.24 -17.77 -6.35
N SER A 116 24.69 -18.97 -6.52
CA SER A 116 25.23 -20.01 -7.40
C SER A 116 24.70 -19.90 -8.83
N LEU A 117 23.72 -19.03 -9.08
CA LEU A 117 23.11 -18.85 -10.39
C LEU A 117 24.09 -18.13 -11.33
N PRO A 118 24.40 -18.66 -12.52
CA PRO A 118 25.22 -17.97 -13.50
C PRO A 118 24.61 -16.61 -13.88
N LEU A 119 25.45 -15.59 -14.11
CA LEU A 119 24.97 -14.23 -14.43
C LEU A 119 23.95 -14.21 -15.57
N LYS A 120 24.18 -15.00 -16.63
CA LYS A 120 23.27 -15.08 -17.79
C LYS A 120 21.88 -15.57 -17.42
N GLU A 121 21.75 -16.38 -16.37
CA GLU A 121 20.47 -16.85 -15.85
C GLU A 121 19.90 -15.87 -14.83
N ALA A 122 20.74 -15.27 -13.98
CA ALA A 122 20.31 -14.24 -13.04
C ALA A 122 19.76 -12.98 -13.71
N LEU A 123 20.19 -12.68 -14.94
CA LEU A 123 19.66 -11.58 -15.76
C LEU A 123 18.33 -11.92 -16.45
N LYS A 124 17.79 -13.14 -16.32
CA LYS A 124 16.48 -13.51 -16.85
C LYS A 124 15.41 -13.28 -15.79
N ASP A 125 15.04 -12.02 -15.61
CA ASP A 125 14.12 -11.55 -14.60
C ASP A 125 12.69 -11.36 -15.13
N ASP A 126 12.17 -12.38 -15.83
CA ASP A 126 10.84 -12.36 -16.46
C ASP A 126 9.72 -11.99 -15.45
N ALA A 127 9.88 -12.40 -14.18
CA ALA A 127 8.95 -12.05 -13.11
C ALA A 127 8.96 -10.53 -12.81
N ARG A 128 10.13 -9.89 -12.83
CA ARG A 128 10.27 -8.43 -12.66
C ARG A 128 9.73 -7.68 -13.87
N ILE A 129 10.01 -8.16 -15.08
CA ILE A 129 9.48 -7.59 -16.33
C ILE A 129 7.95 -7.62 -16.31
N GLU A 130 7.36 -8.78 -16.03
CA GLU A 130 5.90 -8.95 -15.97
C GLU A 130 5.26 -8.13 -14.84
N TYR A 131 5.93 -8.03 -13.68
CA TYR A 131 5.48 -7.17 -12.59
C TYR A 131 5.34 -5.72 -13.06
N HIS A 132 6.38 -5.16 -13.67
CA HIS A 132 6.36 -3.77 -14.12
C HIS A 132 5.36 -3.55 -15.24
N HIS A 133 5.29 -4.46 -16.23
CA HIS A 133 4.31 -4.38 -17.31
C HIS A 133 2.89 -4.26 -16.76
N ARG A 134 2.48 -5.19 -15.87
CA ARG A 134 1.13 -5.20 -15.30
C ARG A 134 0.84 -4.01 -14.38
N HIS A 135 1.83 -3.52 -13.62
CA HIS A 135 1.64 -2.35 -12.75
C HIS A 135 1.56 -1.05 -13.55
N LEU A 136 2.34 -0.93 -14.63
CA LEU A 136 2.26 0.22 -15.55
C LEU A 136 0.93 0.21 -16.32
N ASP A 137 0.42 -0.94 -16.72
CA ASP A 137 -0.92 -1.07 -17.31
C ASP A 137 -2.02 -0.64 -16.32
N ALA A 138 -1.91 -1.06 -15.06
CA ALA A 138 -2.84 -0.65 -14.00
C ALA A 138 -2.79 0.86 -13.74
N LEU A 139 -1.58 1.45 -13.74
CA LEU A 139 -1.37 2.90 -13.64
C LEU A 139 -1.99 3.64 -14.84
N LEU A 140 -1.75 3.18 -16.07
CA LEU A 140 -2.35 3.74 -17.27
C LEU A 140 -3.88 3.66 -17.23
N SER A 141 -4.43 2.56 -16.73
CA SER A 141 -5.87 2.40 -16.52
C SER A 141 -6.42 3.42 -15.50
N ALA A 142 -5.70 3.69 -14.40
CA ALA A 142 -6.09 4.71 -13.44
C ALA A 142 -6.12 6.11 -14.09
N ILE A 143 -5.07 6.47 -14.84
CA ILE A 143 -4.98 7.75 -15.57
C ILE A 143 -6.12 7.88 -16.59
N ARG A 144 -6.39 6.84 -17.38
CA ARG A 144 -7.46 6.87 -18.39
C ARG A 144 -8.87 6.93 -17.78
N SER A 145 -9.04 6.40 -16.58
CA SER A 145 -10.31 6.54 -15.84
C SER A 145 -10.59 8.01 -15.49
N GLU A 146 -9.59 8.91 -15.55
CA GLU A 146 -9.79 10.36 -15.41
C GLU A 146 -10.33 11.04 -16.67
N LEU A 147 -10.14 10.45 -17.86
CA LEU A 147 -10.55 11.07 -19.14
C LEU A 147 -12.01 10.78 -19.51
N ALA A 148 -12.69 9.91 -18.76
CA ALA A 148 -14.05 9.45 -19.04
C ALA A 148 -15.12 10.01 -18.09
N ALA A 149 -14.74 10.90 -17.17
CA ALA A 149 -15.62 11.59 -16.23
C ALA A 149 -15.57 13.10 -16.46
#